data_AF-A0A7G2CRA4-F1
#
_entry.id   AF-A0A7G2CRA4-F1
#
_cell.length_a   1.000
_cell.length_b   1.000
_cell.length_c   1.000
_cell.angle_alpha   90.00
_cell.angle_beta   90.00
_cell.angle_gamma   90.00
#
_symmetry.space_group_name_H-M   'P 1'
#
loop_
_entity.id
_entity.type
_entity.pdbx_description
1 polymer ?
#
loop_
_entity_poly.entity_id
_entity_poly.type
_entity_poly.pdbx_seq_one_letter_code
_entity_poly.pdbx_strand_id
1 'polypeptide(L)'
;MSTFDTSSENLAKERQSVLDVGQRNQVESVQAELRRNNELLTTLRRENKELQQALTQTQRGQSNVTMEDHYEKEEELLHNKVAVLKRSINAVKAKNTELTKEIERTQEETRVVQQEGGEGLDEGSPIAQKIRALENRLDKCLVKHNEVCAIRQTYETLLERLQLEQGGFDTQLSSTEKALQQAEKELGDLTAVGNTAAKERDAAKMEVANLKNKLLQDRKTQRKTTDEKRSFVQEKRDALERKNQLLLQKMAQQEDRHSRAMAAAAGQQQKKRQNRSGASSVALRPEETERVETLKEQYLRLRDLTVAGNVAEVIKKVQERRENHQNLEQSMEQLKAAIEAQKKNKNTLQKNWGTANYKAGGAMVSARTTRQARDDRRRVGEEHEDDDNHNNNTTVNPILDTTRDYRLLPERPREEGQVVEEFRQHLIDRDARLKEMQGTHDKSSPSSWPTARSAYSTWPTSSPSATTSWTNKTITVIIIINERKLLSIGVSPTLAAATTTSDLLRSCEAKLSILQEELSEEELAEAANIATSSRIAMPETNVRVPALAKKLYTNTIHEEEDDDSEDDTGATGGKKKGNNNNNTKYGNLEDFPDNEIHSRYELKMMSQATVEREEKKAKKLLQQRRKEETM
;
A
#
# COMPACT_ATOMS: atom_id res chain seq x y z
N MET A 1 -31.88 -179.26 40.08
CA MET A 1 -30.41 -179.10 40.11
C MET A 1 -30.14 -177.63 40.38
N SER A 2 -29.95 -177.17 41.62
CA SER A 2 -28.87 -177.47 42.57
C SER A 2 -27.56 -176.78 42.19
N THR A 3 -27.11 -175.90 43.09
CA THR A 3 -25.70 -175.68 43.50
C THR A 3 -24.70 -175.25 42.42
N PHE A 4 -24.31 -173.97 42.40
CA PHE A 4 -23.24 -173.46 43.28
C PHE A 4 -23.18 -171.93 43.26
N ASP A 5 -23.28 -171.38 44.46
CA ASP A 5 -23.53 -170.00 44.90
C ASP A 5 -22.73 -169.89 46.22
N THR A 6 -21.79 -168.93 46.41
CA THR A 6 -21.17 -168.53 47.73
C THR A 6 -19.92 -167.63 47.65
N SER A 7 -19.23 -167.44 46.52
CA SER A 7 -18.09 -166.47 46.47
C SER A 7 -18.54 -165.00 46.41
N SER A 8 -19.77 -164.71 46.84
CA SER A 8 -20.44 -163.43 46.62
C SER A 8 -20.37 -162.46 47.84
N GLU A 9 -20.25 -162.95 49.08
CA GLU A 9 -20.66 -162.16 50.27
C GLU A 9 -19.54 -161.38 51.01
N ASN A 10 -18.30 -161.91 51.10
CA ASN A 10 -17.19 -161.18 51.77
C ASN A 10 -16.75 -159.90 51.06
N LEU A 11 -17.19 -159.77 49.82
CA LEU A 11 -17.08 -158.54 49.06
C LEU A 11 -18.01 -157.42 49.57
N ALA A 12 -18.83 -157.60 50.62
CA ALA A 12 -19.86 -156.64 51.02
C ALA A 12 -19.47 -155.55 52.04
N LYS A 13 -18.48 -155.75 52.92
CA LYS A 13 -18.21 -154.83 54.06
C LYS A 13 -17.02 -153.91 53.90
N GLU A 14 -15.97 -154.35 53.23
CA GLU A 14 -14.89 -153.44 52.80
C GLU A 14 -15.42 -152.39 51.82
N ARG A 15 -16.57 -152.66 51.21
CA ARG A 15 -17.39 -151.65 50.53
C ARG A 15 -17.82 -150.49 51.42
N GLN A 16 -18.06 -150.65 52.72
CA GLN A 16 -18.71 -149.62 53.56
C GLN A 16 -17.75 -148.52 54.08
N SER A 17 -16.50 -148.83 54.41
CA SER A 17 -15.53 -147.80 54.84
C SER A 17 -15.06 -146.95 53.65
N VAL A 18 -14.88 -147.62 52.51
CA VAL A 18 -14.69 -146.99 51.20
C VAL A 18 -15.91 -146.13 50.81
N LEU A 19 -17.12 -146.37 51.38
CA LEU A 19 -18.29 -145.52 51.16
C LEU A 19 -18.21 -144.17 51.88
N ASP A 20 -17.74 -144.07 53.13
CA ASP A 20 -17.87 -142.80 53.89
C ASP A 20 -16.72 -141.81 53.66
N VAL A 21 -15.48 -142.28 53.51
CA VAL A 21 -14.41 -141.43 52.97
C VAL A 21 -14.70 -141.10 51.51
N GLY A 22 -15.33 -142.04 50.80
CA GLY A 22 -15.97 -141.81 49.51
C GLY A 22 -16.98 -140.66 49.57
N GLN A 23 -17.85 -140.61 50.57
CA GLN A 23 -18.87 -139.56 50.72
C GLN A 23 -18.28 -138.18 51.01
N ARG A 24 -17.30 -138.05 51.90
CA ARG A 24 -16.73 -136.73 52.23
C ARG A 24 -15.85 -136.16 51.11
N ASN A 25 -15.03 -137.00 50.48
CA ASN A 25 -14.33 -136.62 49.25
C ASN A 25 -15.32 -136.35 48.13
N GLN A 26 -16.46 -137.05 48.07
CA GLN A 26 -17.53 -136.72 47.16
C GLN A 26 -18.12 -135.34 47.46
N VAL A 27 -18.36 -134.96 48.72
CA VAL A 27 -18.91 -133.63 49.03
C VAL A 27 -17.93 -132.51 48.72
N GLU A 28 -16.64 -132.66 49.05
CA GLU A 28 -15.62 -131.66 48.68
C GLU A 28 -15.36 -131.63 47.18
N SER A 29 -15.37 -132.79 46.49
CA SER A 29 -15.33 -132.86 45.02
C SER A 29 -16.53 -132.15 44.42
N VAL A 30 -17.73 -132.40 44.93
CA VAL A 30 -18.97 -131.77 44.48
C VAL A 30 -18.96 -130.27 44.75
N GLN A 31 -18.45 -129.80 45.90
CA GLN A 31 -18.36 -128.36 46.18
C GLN A 31 -17.28 -127.66 45.36
N ALA A 32 -16.12 -128.29 45.14
CA ALA A 32 -15.08 -127.76 44.27
C ALA A 32 -15.54 -127.75 42.81
N GLU A 33 -16.27 -128.78 42.37
CA GLU A 33 -16.97 -128.82 41.09
C GLU A 33 -18.04 -127.74 41.01
N LEU A 34 -18.81 -127.49 42.07
CA LEU A 34 -19.82 -126.43 42.07
C LEU A 34 -19.18 -125.03 41.92
N ARG A 35 -18.04 -124.78 42.59
CA ARG A 35 -17.30 -123.53 42.44
C ARG A 35 -16.71 -123.40 41.04
N ARG A 36 -16.07 -124.46 40.51
CA ARG A 36 -15.60 -124.49 39.12
C ARG A 36 -16.73 -124.28 38.13
N ASN A 37 -17.88 -124.91 38.34
CA ASN A 37 -19.05 -124.76 37.48
C ASN A 37 -19.61 -123.34 37.55
N ASN A 38 -19.63 -122.70 38.72
CA ASN A 38 -20.08 -121.31 38.83
C ASN A 38 -19.11 -120.33 38.16
N GLU A 39 -17.80 -120.50 38.34
CA GLU A 39 -16.79 -119.71 37.64
C GLU A 39 -16.93 -119.91 36.12
N LEU A 40 -17.05 -121.15 35.66
CA LEU A 40 -17.30 -121.50 34.25
C LEU A 40 -18.60 -120.86 33.73
N LEU A 41 -19.66 -120.84 34.53
CA LEU A 41 -20.93 -120.26 34.11
C LEU A 41 -20.85 -118.72 34.02
N THR A 42 -20.04 -118.08 34.88
CA THR A 42 -19.77 -116.64 34.76
C THR A 42 -18.89 -116.29 33.57
N THR A 43 -17.88 -117.11 33.26
CA THR A 43 -17.05 -116.92 32.05
C THR A 43 -17.90 -117.14 30.80
N LEU A 44 -18.70 -118.20 30.75
CA LEU A 44 -19.61 -118.48 29.64
C LEU A 44 -20.65 -117.38 29.46
N ARG A 45 -21.19 -116.78 30.51
CA ARG A 45 -22.12 -115.64 30.38
C ARG A 45 -21.43 -114.40 29.83
N ARG A 46 -20.19 -114.13 30.24
CA ARG A 46 -19.40 -113.01 29.70
C ARG A 46 -19.06 -113.25 28.24
N GLU A 47 -18.56 -114.43 27.90
CA GLU A 47 -18.26 -114.84 26.53
C GLU A 47 -19.53 -114.80 25.66
N ASN A 48 -20.68 -115.26 26.15
CA ASN A 48 -21.93 -115.19 25.39
C ASN A 48 -22.36 -113.74 25.15
N LYS A 49 -22.16 -112.85 26.13
CA LYS A 49 -22.42 -111.41 25.94
C LYS A 49 -21.45 -110.77 24.94
N GLU A 50 -20.17 -111.13 25.00
CA GLU A 50 -19.15 -110.68 24.04
C GLU A 50 -19.44 -111.23 22.63
N LEU A 51 -19.87 -112.49 22.51
CA LEU A 51 -20.28 -113.11 21.25
C LEU A 51 -21.56 -112.49 20.70
N GLN A 52 -22.55 -112.14 21.52
CA GLN A 52 -23.73 -111.40 21.05
C GLN A 52 -23.38 -109.98 20.58
N GLN A 53 -22.45 -109.31 21.26
CA GLN A 53 -21.94 -108.01 20.80
C GLN A 53 -21.18 -108.16 19.48
N ALA A 54 -20.31 -109.17 19.35
CA ALA A 54 -19.61 -109.48 18.12
C ALA A 54 -20.58 -109.85 16.99
N LEU A 55 -21.64 -110.62 17.28
CA LEU A 55 -22.68 -111.01 16.33
C LEU A 55 -23.49 -109.80 15.86
N THR A 56 -23.91 -108.93 16.77
CA THR A 56 -24.66 -107.71 16.38
C THR A 56 -23.79 -106.72 15.62
N GLN A 57 -22.50 -106.61 15.97
CA GLN A 57 -21.54 -105.78 15.24
C GLN A 57 -21.20 -106.36 13.87
N THR A 58 -21.05 -107.68 13.75
CA THR A 58 -20.89 -108.34 12.44
C THR A 58 -22.17 -108.29 11.63
N GLN A 59 -23.37 -108.43 12.20
CA GLN A 59 -24.63 -108.26 11.45
C GLN A 59 -24.83 -106.81 10.98
N ARG A 60 -24.39 -105.81 11.74
CA ARG A 60 -24.42 -104.40 11.29
C ARG A 60 -23.33 -104.09 10.25
N GLY A 61 -22.17 -104.73 10.33
CA GLY A 61 -21.09 -104.61 9.34
C GLY A 61 -21.30 -105.49 8.08
N GLN A 62 -22.10 -106.55 8.21
CA GLN A 62 -22.60 -107.44 7.15
C GLN A 62 -24.02 -107.05 6.74
N SER A 63 -24.36 -105.76 6.73
CA SER A 63 -25.20 -105.30 5.63
C SER A 63 -24.35 -105.51 4.37
N ASN A 64 -24.38 -106.75 3.87
CA ASN A 64 -23.75 -107.18 2.64
C ASN A 64 -24.37 -106.30 1.55
N VAL A 65 -23.79 -105.12 1.33
CA VAL A 65 -23.71 -104.55 -0.01
C VAL A 65 -23.00 -105.66 -0.76
N THR A 66 -23.78 -106.45 -1.49
CA THR A 66 -23.19 -107.50 -2.31
C THR A 66 -22.19 -106.81 -3.24
N MET A 67 -21.10 -107.46 -3.62
CA MET A 67 -20.15 -106.85 -4.56
C MET A 67 -20.88 -106.32 -5.80
N GLU A 68 -21.94 -107.02 -6.21
CA GLU A 68 -22.91 -106.59 -7.22
C GLU A 68 -23.53 -105.21 -6.92
N ASP A 69 -24.10 -104.98 -5.73
CA ASP A 69 -24.70 -103.67 -5.35
C ASP A 69 -23.66 -102.53 -5.31
N HIS A 70 -22.39 -102.84 -5.00
CA HIS A 70 -21.31 -101.85 -5.06
C HIS A 70 -20.98 -101.49 -6.50
N TYR A 71 -20.85 -102.48 -7.38
CA TYR A 71 -20.60 -102.26 -8.81
C TYR A 71 -21.78 -101.58 -9.49
N GLU A 72 -23.02 -101.88 -9.12
CA GLU A 72 -24.22 -101.23 -9.68
C GLU A 72 -24.27 -99.75 -9.29
N LYS A 73 -23.96 -99.41 -8.02
CA LYS A 73 -23.84 -98.00 -7.59
C LYS A 73 -22.68 -97.29 -8.27
N GLU A 74 -21.55 -97.95 -8.46
CA GLU A 74 -20.40 -97.39 -9.17
C GLU A 74 -20.73 -97.16 -10.66
N GLU A 75 -21.44 -98.11 -11.29
CA GLU A 75 -21.92 -97.99 -12.66
C GLU A 75 -22.93 -96.85 -12.79
N GLU A 76 -23.87 -96.68 -11.85
CA GLU A 76 -24.81 -95.57 -11.84
C GLU A 76 -24.09 -94.22 -11.67
N LEU A 77 -23.07 -94.14 -10.79
CA LEU A 77 -22.24 -92.95 -10.63
C LEU A 77 -21.45 -92.63 -11.89
N LEU A 78 -20.86 -93.65 -12.54
CA LEU A 78 -20.13 -93.49 -13.80
C LEU A 78 -21.08 -93.09 -14.93
N HIS A 79 -22.27 -93.69 -15.01
CA HIS A 79 -23.30 -93.34 -15.99
C HIS A 79 -23.75 -91.89 -15.81
N ASN A 80 -24.03 -91.47 -14.57
CA ASN A 80 -24.35 -90.09 -14.25
C ASN A 80 -23.21 -89.14 -14.63
N LYS A 81 -21.95 -89.50 -14.35
CA LYS A 81 -20.77 -88.73 -14.74
C LYS A 81 -20.66 -88.61 -16.26
N VAL A 82 -20.87 -89.69 -17.00
CA VAL A 82 -20.88 -89.70 -18.48
C VAL A 82 -22.02 -88.84 -19.01
N ALA A 83 -23.21 -88.89 -18.42
CA ALA A 83 -24.35 -88.07 -18.81
C ALA A 83 -24.10 -86.57 -18.56
N VAL A 84 -23.45 -86.22 -17.45
CA VAL A 84 -23.03 -84.84 -17.16
C VAL A 84 -21.96 -84.37 -18.14
N LEU A 85 -20.95 -85.19 -18.42
CA LEU A 85 -19.89 -84.87 -19.37
C LEU A 85 -20.41 -84.75 -20.80
N LYS A 86 -21.35 -85.59 -21.23
CA LYS A 86 -22.01 -85.45 -22.54
C LYS A 86 -22.80 -84.15 -22.64
N ARG A 87 -23.53 -83.78 -21.58
CA ARG A 87 -24.24 -82.49 -21.52
C ARG A 87 -23.28 -81.31 -21.58
N SER A 88 -22.16 -81.34 -20.86
CA SER A 88 -21.16 -80.27 -20.90
C SER A 88 -20.48 -80.17 -22.27
N ILE A 89 -20.13 -81.31 -22.90
CA ILE A 89 -19.58 -81.34 -24.26
C ILE A 89 -20.57 -80.72 -25.25
N ASN A 90 -21.85 -81.08 -25.18
CA ASN A 90 -22.86 -80.53 -26.08
C ASN A 90 -23.05 -79.02 -25.86
N ALA A 91 -23.02 -78.54 -24.61
CA ALA A 91 -23.07 -77.12 -24.29
C ALA A 91 -21.85 -76.36 -24.84
N VAL A 92 -20.64 -76.92 -24.70
CA VAL A 92 -19.41 -76.32 -25.25
C VAL A 92 -19.44 -76.30 -26.78
N LYS A 93 -19.92 -77.37 -27.43
CA LYS A 93 -20.08 -77.42 -28.89
C LYS A 93 -21.07 -76.36 -29.38
N ALA A 94 -22.23 -76.23 -28.73
CA ALA A 94 -23.21 -75.20 -29.06
C ALA A 94 -22.62 -73.79 -28.93
N LYS A 95 -21.91 -73.51 -27.83
CA LYS A 95 -21.23 -72.21 -27.63
C LYS A 95 -20.14 -71.95 -28.67
N ASN A 96 -19.38 -72.98 -29.06
CA ASN A 96 -18.35 -72.83 -30.09
C ASN A 96 -18.97 -72.53 -31.47
N THR A 97 -20.09 -73.18 -31.81
CA THR A 97 -20.82 -72.86 -33.06
C THR A 97 -21.43 -71.46 -33.04
N GLU A 98 -21.88 -70.98 -31.89
CA GLU A 98 -22.38 -69.61 -31.72
C GLU A 98 -21.25 -68.58 -31.89
N LEU A 99 -20.11 -68.78 -31.21
CA LEU A 99 -18.94 -67.90 -31.33
C LEU A 99 -18.36 -67.89 -32.75
N THR A 100 -18.36 -69.03 -33.44
CA THR A 100 -17.88 -69.09 -34.83
C THR A 100 -18.76 -68.25 -35.75
N LYS A 101 -20.09 -68.34 -35.61
CA LYS A 101 -21.03 -67.48 -36.35
C LYS A 101 -20.87 -66.01 -36.01
N GLU A 102 -20.58 -65.68 -34.75
CA GLU A 102 -20.34 -64.32 -34.32
C GLU A 102 -19.04 -63.74 -34.89
N ILE A 103 -17.98 -64.56 -34.97
CA ILE A 103 -16.74 -64.18 -35.65
C ILE A 103 -17.00 -63.96 -37.15
N GLU A 104 -17.73 -64.85 -37.82
CA GLU A 104 -18.07 -64.67 -39.23
C GLU A 104 -18.90 -63.40 -39.46
N ARG A 105 -19.87 -63.13 -38.58
CA ARG A 105 -20.68 -61.91 -38.62
C ARG A 105 -19.82 -60.66 -38.49
N THR A 106 -18.97 -60.60 -37.46
CA THR A 106 -18.08 -59.44 -37.21
C THR A 106 -17.02 -59.27 -38.30
N GLN A 107 -16.55 -60.37 -38.90
CA GLN A 107 -15.67 -60.32 -40.08
C GLN A 107 -16.38 -59.74 -41.30
N GLU A 108 -17.62 -60.15 -41.59
CA GLU A 108 -18.38 -59.57 -42.69
C GLU A 108 -18.71 -58.10 -42.43
N GLU A 109 -19.11 -57.74 -41.20
CA GLU A 109 -19.32 -56.34 -40.81
C GLU A 109 -18.04 -55.51 -41.01
N THR A 110 -16.88 -56.03 -40.58
CA THR A 110 -15.59 -55.38 -40.79
C THR A 110 -15.26 -55.25 -42.29
N ARG A 111 -15.58 -56.27 -43.09
CA ARG A 111 -15.37 -56.25 -44.54
C ARG A 111 -16.26 -55.20 -45.22
N VAL A 112 -17.53 -55.11 -44.83
CA VAL A 112 -18.46 -54.09 -45.31
C VAL A 112 -17.96 -52.71 -44.92
N VAL A 113 -17.53 -52.50 -43.67
CA VAL A 113 -16.95 -51.21 -43.23
C VAL A 113 -15.67 -50.87 -43.98
N GLN A 114 -14.81 -51.84 -44.28
CA GLN A 114 -13.62 -51.62 -45.11
C GLN A 114 -13.96 -51.28 -46.57
N GLN A 115 -15.02 -51.87 -47.11
CA GLN A 115 -15.47 -51.61 -48.47
C GLN A 115 -16.22 -50.26 -48.59
N GLU A 116 -17.06 -49.93 -47.61
CA GLU A 116 -17.80 -48.66 -47.53
C GLU A 116 -16.92 -47.48 -47.09
N GLY A 117 -15.90 -47.74 -46.27
CA GLY A 117 -14.89 -46.76 -45.86
C GLY A 117 -14.04 -46.24 -47.03
N GLY A 118 -14.17 -46.85 -48.22
CA GLY A 118 -13.39 -46.56 -49.41
C GLY A 118 -11.91 -46.87 -49.21
N GLU A 119 -11.16 -47.05 -50.30
CA GLU A 119 -9.71 -46.87 -50.23
C GLU A 119 -9.49 -45.45 -49.69
N GLY A 120 -9.09 -45.37 -48.41
CA GLY A 120 -9.07 -44.13 -47.65
C GLY A 120 -8.43 -43.04 -48.48
N LEU A 121 -9.17 -41.95 -48.72
CA LEU A 121 -8.83 -40.79 -49.56
C LEU A 121 -7.34 -40.79 -49.90
N ASP A 122 -6.99 -41.44 -51.02
CA ASP A 122 -5.59 -41.63 -51.41
C ASP A 122 -4.88 -40.28 -51.25
N GLU A 123 -3.75 -40.23 -50.57
CA GLU A 123 -3.09 -38.97 -50.25
C GLU A 123 -2.78 -38.18 -51.53
N GLY A 124 -2.66 -38.87 -52.67
CA GLY A 124 -2.52 -38.28 -54.01
C GLY A 124 -3.81 -37.69 -54.64
N SER A 125 -4.99 -37.95 -54.07
CA SER A 125 -6.29 -37.50 -54.58
C SER A 125 -6.36 -35.97 -54.72
N PRO A 126 -6.98 -35.44 -55.80
CA PRO A 126 -7.14 -33.99 -55.97
C PRO A 126 -7.88 -33.34 -54.79
N ILE A 127 -8.74 -34.09 -54.09
CA ILE A 127 -9.43 -33.63 -52.87
C ILE A 127 -8.42 -33.48 -51.72
N ALA A 128 -7.54 -34.46 -51.50
CA ALA A 128 -6.50 -34.40 -50.48
C ALA A 128 -5.48 -33.28 -50.74
N GLN A 129 -5.13 -33.02 -52.00
CA GLN A 129 -4.30 -31.87 -52.38
C GLN A 129 -5.00 -30.54 -52.09
N LYS A 130 -6.31 -30.44 -52.38
CA LYS A 130 -7.11 -29.24 -52.06
C LYS A 130 -7.22 -29.00 -50.56
N ILE A 131 -7.42 -30.05 -49.76
CA ILE A 131 -7.43 -29.98 -48.30
C ILE A 131 -6.09 -29.43 -47.80
N ARG A 132 -4.95 -30.01 -48.22
CA ARG A 132 -3.61 -29.51 -47.86
C ARG A 132 -3.38 -28.06 -48.28
N ALA A 133 -3.87 -27.63 -49.44
CA ALA A 133 -3.76 -26.24 -49.88
C ALA A 133 -4.58 -25.29 -48.99
N LEU A 134 -5.79 -25.70 -48.60
CA LEU A 134 -6.65 -24.93 -47.70
C LEU A 134 -6.08 -24.87 -46.27
N GLU A 135 -5.53 -25.98 -45.76
CA GLU A 135 -4.83 -26.04 -44.48
C GLU A 135 -3.64 -25.09 -44.46
N ASN A 136 -2.76 -25.14 -45.48
CA ASN A 136 -1.65 -24.20 -45.61
C ASN A 136 -2.11 -22.74 -45.69
N ARG A 137 -3.27 -22.46 -46.30
CA ARG A 137 -3.84 -21.11 -46.33
C ARG A 137 -4.37 -20.70 -44.96
N LEU A 138 -5.03 -21.62 -44.25
CA LEU A 138 -5.51 -21.40 -42.89
C LEU A 138 -4.35 -21.14 -41.92
N ASP A 139 -3.30 -21.96 -41.96
CA ASP A 139 -2.11 -21.80 -41.13
C ASP A 139 -1.44 -20.44 -41.38
N LYS A 140 -1.32 -20.02 -42.64
CA LYS A 140 -0.83 -18.68 -42.99
C LYS A 140 -1.72 -17.57 -42.42
N CYS A 141 -3.05 -17.74 -42.47
CA CYS A 141 -3.98 -16.79 -41.86
C CYS A 141 -3.85 -16.74 -40.34
N LEU A 142 -3.65 -17.88 -39.67
CA LEU A 142 -3.44 -17.96 -38.22
C LEU A 142 -2.12 -17.29 -37.80
N VAL A 143 -1.03 -17.55 -38.52
CA VAL A 143 0.26 -16.88 -38.28
C VAL A 143 0.12 -15.37 -38.43
N LYS A 144 -0.51 -14.89 -39.52
CA LYS A 144 -0.76 -13.45 -39.72
C LYS A 144 -1.65 -12.85 -38.64
N HIS A 145 -2.69 -13.57 -38.20
CA HIS A 145 -3.54 -13.11 -37.11
C HIS A 145 -2.76 -12.95 -35.81
N ASN A 146 -1.91 -13.93 -35.47
CA ASN A 146 -1.06 -13.87 -34.29
C ASN A 146 -0.04 -12.72 -34.38
N GLU A 147 0.55 -12.48 -35.54
CA GLU A 147 1.45 -11.34 -35.79
C GLU A 147 0.73 -10.00 -35.57
N VAL A 148 -0.47 -9.83 -36.13
CA VAL A 148 -1.29 -8.62 -35.95
C VAL A 148 -1.68 -8.43 -34.48
N CYS A 149 -2.03 -9.51 -33.77
CA CYS A 149 -2.31 -9.47 -32.34
C CYS A 149 -1.09 -9.05 -31.52
N ALA A 150 0.10 -9.58 -31.84
CA ALA A 150 1.35 -9.18 -31.18
C ALA A 150 1.68 -7.70 -31.44
N ILE A 151 1.56 -7.25 -32.69
CA ILE A 151 1.75 -5.83 -33.06
C ILE A 151 0.75 -4.95 -32.29
N ARG A 152 -0.53 -5.31 -32.26
CA ARG A 152 -1.56 -4.59 -31.51
C ARG A 152 -1.19 -4.47 -30.02
N GLN A 153 -0.78 -5.57 -29.39
CA GLN A 153 -0.40 -5.57 -27.98
C GLN A 153 0.79 -4.64 -27.70
N THR A 154 1.78 -4.59 -28.60
CA THR A 154 2.90 -3.65 -28.48
C THR A 154 2.47 -2.18 -28.59
N TYR A 155 1.53 -1.86 -29.49
CA TYR A 155 0.97 -0.51 -29.59
C TYR A 155 0.11 -0.13 -28.40
N GLU A 156 -0.68 -1.07 -27.87
CA GLU A 156 -1.45 -0.85 -26.63
C GLU A 156 -0.51 -0.53 -25.47
N THR A 157 0.59 -1.29 -25.31
CA THR A 157 1.62 -1.04 -24.29
C THR A 157 2.29 0.33 -24.48
N LEU A 158 2.62 0.71 -25.72
CA LEU A 158 3.21 2.01 -26.01
C LEU A 158 2.24 3.16 -25.69
N LEU A 159 0.95 2.99 -26.02
CA LEU A 159 -0.08 3.97 -25.72
C LEU A 159 -0.25 4.17 -24.22
N GLU A 160 -0.31 3.09 -23.44
CA GLU A 160 -0.38 3.16 -21.98
C GLU A 160 0.83 3.90 -21.39
N ARG A 161 2.04 3.60 -21.88
CA ARG A 161 3.26 4.31 -21.46
C ARG A 161 3.20 5.80 -21.80
N LEU A 162 2.78 6.17 -23.01
CA LEU A 162 2.65 7.57 -23.41
C LEU A 162 1.62 8.33 -22.57
N GLN A 163 0.52 7.69 -22.20
CA GLN A 163 -0.49 8.28 -21.31
C GLN A 163 0.05 8.49 -19.89
N LEU A 164 0.83 7.54 -19.37
CA LEU A 164 1.51 7.68 -18.09
C LEU A 164 2.56 8.80 -18.12
N GLU A 165 3.38 8.86 -19.18
CA GLU A 165 4.35 9.93 -19.38
C GLU A 165 3.67 11.30 -19.49
N GLN A 166 2.55 11.40 -20.21
CA GLN A 166 1.74 12.62 -20.31
C GLN A 166 1.26 13.10 -18.93
N GLY A 167 0.71 12.20 -18.11
CA GLY A 167 0.30 12.55 -16.74
C GLY A 167 1.49 12.95 -15.84
N GLY A 168 2.67 12.37 -16.09
CA GLY A 168 3.93 12.77 -15.45
C GLY A 168 4.34 14.20 -15.80
N PHE A 169 4.26 14.58 -17.08
CA PHE A 169 4.57 15.93 -17.54
C PHE A 169 3.62 16.98 -16.97
N ASP A 170 2.32 16.71 -16.87
CA ASP A 170 1.37 17.65 -16.27
C ASP A 170 1.68 17.91 -14.78
N THR A 171 2.13 16.87 -14.06
CA THR A 171 2.55 16.99 -12.66
C THR A 171 3.82 17.83 -12.53
N GLN A 172 4.81 17.58 -13.39
CA GLN A 172 6.04 18.37 -13.44
C GLN A 172 5.74 19.84 -13.79
N LEU A 173 4.90 20.08 -14.81
CA LEU A 173 4.48 21.41 -15.20
C LEU A 173 3.81 22.15 -14.04
N SER A 174 2.82 21.52 -13.38
CA SER A 174 2.15 22.12 -12.21
C SER A 174 3.12 22.42 -11.05
N SER A 175 4.13 21.57 -10.84
CA SER A 175 5.19 21.82 -9.85
C SER A 175 6.03 23.04 -10.22
N THR A 176 6.48 23.13 -11.48
CA THR A 176 7.27 24.26 -11.98
C THR A 176 6.48 25.56 -11.97
N GLU A 177 5.19 25.53 -12.31
CA GLU A 177 4.29 26.69 -12.24
C GLU A 177 4.13 27.19 -10.80
N LYS A 178 3.97 26.28 -9.83
CA LYS A 178 3.93 26.65 -8.41
C LYS A 178 5.25 27.26 -7.92
N ALA A 179 6.37 26.69 -8.35
CA ALA A 179 7.69 27.23 -8.03
C ALA A 179 7.88 28.64 -8.63
N LEU A 180 7.43 28.85 -9.87
CA LEU A 180 7.44 30.16 -10.52
C LEU A 180 6.58 31.17 -9.75
N GLN A 181 5.33 30.82 -9.40
CA GLN A 181 4.43 31.70 -8.63
C GLN A 181 5.02 32.07 -7.26
N GLN A 182 5.69 31.12 -6.60
CA GLN A 182 6.36 31.38 -5.33
C GLN A 182 7.55 32.34 -5.51
N ALA A 183 8.36 32.16 -6.56
CA ALA A 183 9.47 33.06 -6.88
C ALA A 183 8.99 34.48 -7.25
N GLU A 184 7.89 34.60 -8.02
CA GLU A 184 7.27 35.89 -8.34
C GLU A 184 6.78 36.61 -7.08
N LYS A 185 6.17 35.86 -6.15
CA LYS A 185 5.75 36.39 -4.86
C LYS A 185 6.95 36.88 -4.03
N GLU A 186 8.00 36.09 -3.93
CA GLU A 186 9.23 36.45 -3.21
C GLU A 186 9.91 37.68 -3.81
N LEU A 187 9.94 37.79 -5.15
CA LEU A 187 10.43 38.98 -5.85
C LEU A 187 9.57 40.21 -5.53
N GLY A 188 8.25 40.05 -5.46
CA GLY A 188 7.31 41.09 -5.06
C GLY A 188 7.57 41.57 -3.63
N ASP A 189 7.73 40.64 -2.68
CA ASP A 189 8.05 40.93 -1.29
C ASP A 189 9.41 41.64 -1.15
N LEU A 190 10.43 41.17 -1.87
CA LEU A 190 11.76 41.80 -1.89
C LEU A 190 11.71 43.22 -2.45
N THR A 191 10.90 43.45 -3.50
CA THR A 191 10.69 44.78 -4.07
C THR A 191 9.98 45.71 -3.07
N ALA A 192 9.00 45.20 -2.32
CA ALA A 192 8.34 45.95 -1.26
C ALA A 192 9.33 46.34 -0.16
N VAL A 193 10.18 45.41 0.30
CA VAL A 193 11.25 45.66 1.28
C VAL A 193 12.28 46.67 0.74
N GLY A 194 12.66 46.57 -0.54
CA GLY A 194 13.55 47.53 -1.19
C GLY A 194 12.96 48.94 -1.19
N ASN A 195 11.65 49.07 -1.44
CA ASN A 195 10.95 50.34 -1.41
C ASN A 195 10.83 50.92 0.01
N THR A 196 10.59 50.09 1.04
CA THR A 196 10.58 50.55 2.43
C THR A 196 11.96 51.01 2.88
N ALA A 197 13.01 50.24 2.56
CA ALA A 197 14.38 50.62 2.86
C ALA A 197 14.80 51.92 2.15
N ALA A 198 14.38 52.13 0.90
CA ALA A 198 14.62 53.37 0.17
C ALA A 198 13.93 54.57 0.85
N LYS A 199 12.67 54.42 1.26
CA LYS A 199 11.92 55.45 1.99
C LYS A 199 12.57 55.79 3.33
N GLU A 200 12.97 54.79 4.10
CA GLU A 200 13.66 54.98 5.38
C GLU A 200 15.01 55.68 5.21
N ARG A 201 15.79 55.29 4.20
CA ARG A 201 17.04 55.97 3.84
C ARG A 201 16.81 57.43 3.48
N ASP A 202 15.79 57.73 2.68
CA ASP A 202 15.50 59.10 2.26
C ASP A 202 14.93 59.94 3.42
N ALA A 203 14.16 59.32 4.33
CA ALA A 203 13.74 59.94 5.59
C ALA A 203 14.94 60.27 6.49
N ALA A 204 15.88 59.33 6.66
CA ALA A 204 17.11 59.56 7.43
C ALA A 204 17.98 60.67 6.82
N LYS A 205 18.12 60.70 5.49
CA LYS A 205 18.82 61.79 4.77
C LYS A 205 18.16 63.14 5.02
N MET A 206 16.83 63.19 5.00
CA MET A 206 16.05 64.40 5.28
C MET A 206 16.24 64.87 6.72
N GLU A 207 16.22 63.95 7.70
CA GLU A 207 16.48 64.27 9.10
C GLU A 207 17.88 64.83 9.30
N VAL A 208 18.90 64.20 8.70
CA VAL A 208 20.29 64.71 8.74
C VAL A 208 20.39 66.11 8.12
N ALA A 209 19.70 66.36 7.00
CA ALA A 209 19.66 67.69 6.38
C ALA A 209 18.97 68.73 7.30
N ASN A 210 17.86 68.37 7.94
CA ASN A 210 17.15 69.22 8.88
C ASN A 210 18.02 69.56 10.11
N LEU A 211 18.73 68.57 10.67
CA LEU A 211 19.65 68.77 11.79
C LEU A 211 20.82 69.67 11.42
N LYS A 212 21.39 69.51 10.20
CA LYS A 212 22.42 70.42 9.68
C LYS A 212 21.91 71.85 9.56
N ASN A 213 20.72 72.05 9.01
CA ASN A 213 20.10 73.37 8.90
C ASN A 213 19.83 73.99 10.27
N LYS A 214 19.35 73.21 11.24
CA LYS A 214 19.13 73.65 12.61
C LYS A 214 20.45 74.10 13.28
N LEU A 215 21.51 73.29 13.16
CA LEU A 215 22.84 73.66 13.67
C LEU A 215 23.40 74.94 13.03
N LEU A 216 23.17 75.15 11.73
CA LEU A 216 23.58 76.38 11.04
C LEU A 216 22.78 77.59 11.53
N GLN A 217 21.48 77.45 11.76
CA GLN A 217 20.65 78.49 12.35
C GLN A 217 21.11 78.83 13.77
N ASP A 218 21.37 77.81 14.60
CA ASP A 218 21.86 77.99 15.97
C ASP A 218 23.23 78.69 15.99
N ARG A 219 24.14 78.31 15.10
CA ARG A 219 25.42 79.02 14.94
C ARG A 219 25.23 80.47 14.50
N LYS A 220 24.26 80.74 13.61
CA LYS A 220 23.94 82.10 13.14
C LYS A 220 23.33 82.95 14.25
N THR A 221 22.41 82.40 15.05
CA THR A 221 21.83 83.11 16.21
C THR A 221 22.88 83.36 17.27
N GLN A 222 23.75 82.38 17.57
CA GLN A 222 24.88 82.56 18.46
C GLN A 222 25.82 83.67 17.97
N ARG A 223 26.22 83.66 16.69
CA ARG A 223 27.06 84.71 16.10
C ARG A 223 26.42 86.10 16.25
N LYS A 224 25.12 86.23 15.92
CA LYS A 224 24.38 87.47 16.12
C LYS A 224 24.42 87.93 17.58
N THR A 225 24.14 87.04 18.53
CA THR A 225 24.16 87.39 19.97
C THR A 225 25.56 87.79 20.45
N THR A 226 26.62 87.18 19.92
CA THR A 226 27.99 87.58 20.25
C THR A 226 28.37 88.91 19.61
N ASP A 227 27.93 89.18 18.38
CA ASP A 227 28.16 90.43 17.69
C ASP A 227 27.39 91.58 18.37
N GLU A 228 26.15 91.37 18.78
CA GLU A 228 25.35 92.30 19.58
C GLU A 228 25.98 92.60 20.95
N LYS A 229 26.54 91.58 21.62
CA LYS A 229 27.29 91.78 22.88
C LYS A 229 28.58 92.56 22.64
N ARG A 230 29.31 92.27 21.55
CA ARG A 230 30.53 93.00 21.16
C ARG A 230 30.21 94.46 20.85
N SER A 231 29.15 94.73 20.07
CA SER A 231 28.72 96.09 19.76
C SER A 231 28.27 96.84 21.00
N PHE A 232 27.54 96.19 21.92
CA PHE A 232 27.16 96.79 23.20
C PHE A 232 28.37 97.13 24.07
N VAL A 233 29.36 96.23 24.18
CA VAL A 233 30.59 96.49 24.92
C VAL A 233 31.39 97.63 24.27
N GLN A 234 31.47 97.64 22.94
CA GLN A 234 32.14 98.71 22.19
C GLN A 234 31.44 100.06 22.43
N GLU A 235 30.11 100.10 22.32
CA GLU A 235 29.32 101.32 22.58
C GLU A 235 29.50 101.82 24.02
N LYS A 236 29.57 100.91 25.00
CA LYS A 236 29.88 101.27 26.39
C LYS A 236 31.29 101.80 26.56
N ARG A 237 32.28 101.21 25.88
CA ARG A 237 33.66 101.68 25.86
C ARG A 237 33.76 103.08 25.28
N ASP A 238 33.16 103.31 24.11
CA ASP A 238 33.13 104.61 23.45
C ASP A 238 32.41 105.66 24.31
N ALA A 239 31.31 105.30 24.98
CA ALA A 239 30.60 106.19 25.89
C ALA A 239 31.41 106.55 27.14
N LEU A 240 32.16 105.58 27.70
CA LEU A 240 33.08 105.82 28.81
C LEU A 240 34.26 106.70 28.36
N GLU A 241 34.80 106.45 27.17
CA GLU A 241 35.87 107.26 26.59
C GLU A 241 35.41 108.70 26.34
N ARG A 242 34.21 108.91 25.77
CA ARG A 242 33.59 110.24 25.65
C ARG A 242 33.39 110.91 27.01
N LYS A 243 32.92 110.18 28.02
CA LYS A 243 32.80 110.70 29.39
C LYS A 243 34.15 111.07 29.99
N ASN A 244 35.18 110.27 29.76
CA ASN A 244 36.54 110.54 30.22
C ASN A 244 37.12 111.77 29.52
N GLN A 245 36.96 111.89 28.20
CA GLN A 245 37.32 113.08 27.43
C GLN A 245 36.59 114.33 27.95
N LEU A 246 35.29 114.23 28.24
CA LEU A 246 34.53 115.32 28.86
C LEU A 246 35.02 115.65 30.28
N LEU A 247 35.42 114.64 31.06
CA LEU A 247 36.01 114.83 32.39
C LEU A 247 37.36 115.53 32.30
N LEU A 248 38.22 115.14 31.35
CA LEU A 248 39.48 115.82 31.05
C LEU A 248 39.24 117.26 30.59
N GLN A 249 38.25 117.49 29.73
CA GLN A 249 37.85 118.86 29.35
C GLN A 249 37.31 119.66 30.54
N LYS A 250 36.49 119.04 31.41
CA LYS A 250 36.01 119.69 32.62
C LYS A 250 37.11 119.93 33.63
N MET A 251 38.08 119.04 33.77
CA MET A 251 39.27 119.21 34.58
C MET A 251 40.09 120.37 34.03
N ALA A 252 40.36 120.42 32.73
CA ALA A 252 41.03 121.55 32.10
C ALA A 252 40.23 122.86 32.30
N GLN A 253 38.91 122.84 32.12
CA GLN A 253 38.04 124.00 32.40
C GLN A 253 37.96 124.34 33.89
N GLN A 254 38.06 123.35 34.77
CA GLN A 254 38.01 123.55 36.22
C GLN A 254 39.38 123.97 36.73
N GLU A 255 40.48 123.61 36.10
CA GLU A 255 41.83 124.12 36.30
C GLU A 255 41.93 125.55 35.76
N ASP A 256 41.24 125.87 34.66
CA ASP A 256 40.95 127.25 34.22
C ASP A 256 40.05 128.01 35.20
N ARG A 257 39.06 127.35 35.82
CA ARG A 257 38.23 127.96 36.87
C ARG A 257 38.92 128.00 38.22
N HIS A 258 39.87 127.11 38.51
CA HIS A 258 40.60 127.02 39.77
C HIS A 258 41.80 127.94 39.71
N SER A 259 42.41 128.18 38.55
CA SER A 259 43.26 129.34 38.30
C SER A 259 42.47 130.65 38.42
N ARG A 260 41.19 130.69 37.99
CA ARG A 260 40.29 131.85 38.24
C ARG A 260 39.70 131.94 39.67
N ALA A 261 39.60 130.84 40.42
CA ALA A 261 39.02 130.78 41.77
C ALA A 261 40.07 130.78 42.88
N MET A 262 41.34 130.42 42.60
CA MET A 262 42.48 130.79 43.45
C MET A 262 42.67 132.32 43.47
N ALA A 263 42.11 133.05 42.51
CA ALA A 263 41.99 134.50 42.53
C ALA A 263 40.73 135.03 43.24
N ALA A 264 39.76 134.19 43.62
CA ALA A 264 38.49 134.62 44.19
C ALA A 264 37.95 133.66 45.27
N ALA A 265 38.34 133.95 46.52
CA ALA A 265 37.65 133.58 47.77
C ALA A 265 37.72 132.08 48.19
N ALA A 266 38.30 131.67 49.32
CA ALA A 266 38.14 132.14 50.70
C ALA A 266 36.67 132.35 51.10
N GLY A 267 35.97 131.27 51.50
CA GLY A 267 34.77 131.41 52.35
C GLY A 267 33.69 130.32 52.24
N GLN A 268 33.43 129.67 53.39
CA GLN A 268 32.13 129.17 53.93
C GLN A 268 31.34 128.09 53.15
N GLN A 269 31.12 126.88 53.67
CA GLN A 269 30.23 126.38 54.77
C GLN A 269 28.81 125.91 54.37
N GLN A 270 28.54 124.64 54.72
CA GLN A 270 27.31 124.03 55.29
C GLN A 270 26.07 123.58 54.44
N LYS A 271 25.69 122.30 54.70
CA LYS A 271 24.39 121.76 55.18
C LYS A 271 23.33 121.11 54.23
N LYS A 272 23.03 119.83 54.58
CA LYS A 272 21.73 119.16 54.92
C LYS A 272 20.69 118.69 53.86
N ARG A 273 20.22 117.44 54.12
CA ARG A 273 18.82 116.87 54.08
C ARG A 273 18.19 116.55 52.71
N GLN A 274 17.15 115.70 52.49
CA GLN A 274 16.35 114.64 53.16
C GLN A 274 15.07 114.43 52.26
N ASN A 275 14.51 113.20 52.09
CA ASN A 275 13.06 112.82 51.92
C ASN A 275 12.83 111.53 51.08
N ARG A 276 12.05 110.50 51.54
CA ARG A 276 10.56 110.24 51.59
C ARG A 276 9.95 109.90 50.18
N SER A 277 8.99 108.99 49.91
CA SER A 277 7.92 108.24 50.65
C SER A 277 7.01 107.40 49.67
N GLY A 278 6.19 106.45 50.19
CA GLY A 278 4.84 106.02 49.65
C GLY A 278 4.77 104.68 48.87
N ALA A 279 3.75 103.80 48.88
CA ALA A 279 2.32 103.81 49.26
C ALA A 279 1.78 102.33 49.39
N SER A 280 0.91 101.96 50.34
CA SER A 280 -0.58 101.81 50.30
C SER A 280 -1.20 100.77 49.34
N SER A 281 -1.88 99.73 49.87
CA SER A 281 -3.21 99.27 49.37
C SER A 281 -3.93 98.28 50.30
N VAL A 282 -5.06 98.73 50.86
CA VAL A 282 -6.41 98.12 51.00
C VAL A 282 -6.55 96.61 51.27
N ALA A 283 -7.07 96.26 52.45
CA ALA A 283 -7.48 94.91 52.87
C ALA A 283 -8.93 94.58 52.42
N LEU A 284 -9.11 93.42 51.78
CA LEU A 284 -10.40 92.82 51.38
C LEU A 284 -10.85 91.75 52.40
N ARG A 285 -12.13 91.37 52.35
CA ARG A 285 -12.78 90.39 53.23
C ARG A 285 -12.11 88.99 53.12
N PRO A 286 -11.83 88.30 54.25
CA PRO A 286 -10.98 87.10 54.28
C PRO A 286 -11.53 85.89 53.50
N GLU A 287 -12.85 85.75 53.37
CA GLU A 287 -13.47 84.60 52.69
C GLU A 287 -13.40 84.70 51.15
N GLU A 288 -13.37 85.93 50.60
CA GLU A 288 -13.19 86.17 49.17
C GLU A 288 -11.71 86.09 48.79
N THR A 289 -10.80 86.46 49.70
CA THR A 289 -9.36 86.31 49.47
C THR A 289 -8.93 84.85 49.42
N GLU A 290 -9.49 83.96 50.26
CA GLU A 290 -9.18 82.52 50.21
C GLU A 290 -9.69 81.87 48.91
N ARG A 291 -10.90 82.22 48.43
CA ARG A 291 -11.40 81.75 47.12
C ARG A 291 -10.56 82.28 45.96
N VAL A 292 -10.09 83.52 46.04
CA VAL A 292 -9.19 84.10 45.03
C VAL A 292 -7.80 83.48 45.09
N GLU A 293 -7.29 83.15 46.27
CA GLU A 293 -5.99 82.49 46.45
C GLU A 293 -6.03 81.05 45.93
N THR A 294 -7.06 80.28 46.25
CA THR A 294 -7.22 78.92 45.69
C THR A 294 -7.37 78.92 44.17
N LEU A 295 -8.12 79.86 43.59
CA LEU A 295 -8.20 80.03 42.12
C LEU A 295 -6.88 80.50 41.51
N LYS A 296 -6.11 81.36 42.21
CA LYS A 296 -4.77 81.78 41.79
C LYS A 296 -3.78 80.64 41.82
N GLU A 297 -3.79 79.81 42.85
CA GLU A 297 -2.94 78.61 42.95
C GLU A 297 -3.27 77.60 41.86
N GLN A 298 -4.56 77.33 41.62
CA GLN A 298 -5.01 76.48 40.53
C GLN A 298 -4.58 77.04 39.16
N TYR A 299 -4.71 78.35 38.95
CA TYR A 299 -4.26 79.02 37.74
C TYR A 299 -2.73 78.95 37.56
N LEU A 300 -1.95 79.23 38.61
CA LEU A 300 -0.49 79.14 38.58
C LEU A 300 -0.03 77.72 38.27
N ARG A 301 -0.67 76.72 38.89
CA ARG A 301 -0.42 75.31 38.58
C ARG A 301 -0.74 74.98 37.12
N LEU A 302 -1.86 75.48 36.58
CA LEU A 302 -2.20 75.30 35.17
C LEU A 302 -1.21 76.00 34.24
N ARG A 303 -0.79 77.22 34.59
CA ARG A 303 0.17 78.04 33.85
C ARG A 303 1.54 77.36 33.81
N ASP A 304 2.00 76.83 34.93
CA ASP A 304 3.29 76.17 35.04
C ASP A 304 3.28 74.82 34.29
N LEU A 305 2.14 74.09 34.29
CA LEU A 305 1.94 72.86 33.49
C LEU A 305 1.78 73.11 31.97
N THR A 306 1.35 74.30 31.57
CA THR A 306 1.14 74.66 30.16
C THR A 306 2.27 75.51 29.58
N VAL A 307 3.13 76.06 30.44
CA VAL A 307 4.22 76.99 30.11
C VAL A 307 3.70 78.10 29.16
N ALA A 308 2.57 78.70 29.53
CA ALA A 308 1.93 79.77 28.76
C ALA A 308 2.10 81.11 29.48
N GLY A 309 2.38 82.16 28.70
CA GLY A 309 2.71 83.49 29.25
C GLY A 309 1.46 84.30 29.61
N ASN A 310 0.30 83.96 29.03
CA ASN A 310 -0.94 84.72 29.17
C ASN A 310 -2.16 83.80 29.43
N VAL A 311 -3.18 84.30 30.13
CA VAL A 311 -4.41 83.59 30.50
C VAL A 311 -5.11 83.00 29.26
N ALA A 312 -5.17 83.78 28.17
CA ALA A 312 -5.78 83.33 26.90
C ALA A 312 -5.02 82.14 26.29
N GLU A 313 -3.69 82.11 26.39
CA GLU A 313 -2.88 80.98 25.93
C GLU A 313 -3.04 79.75 26.83
N VAL A 314 -3.19 79.94 28.15
CA VAL A 314 -3.47 78.85 29.10
C VAL A 314 -4.81 78.19 28.74
N ILE A 315 -5.87 78.98 28.53
CA ILE A 315 -7.19 78.47 28.15
C ILE A 315 -7.13 77.73 26.81
N LYS A 316 -6.49 78.31 25.80
CA LYS A 316 -6.33 77.70 24.48
C LYS A 316 -5.58 76.37 24.54
N LYS A 317 -4.42 76.32 25.23
CA LYS A 317 -3.65 75.08 25.41
C LYS A 317 -4.39 74.01 26.21
N VAL A 318 -5.22 74.40 27.18
CA VAL A 318 -6.06 73.46 27.94
C VAL A 318 -7.18 72.91 27.08
N GLN A 319 -7.82 73.74 26.24
CA GLN A 319 -8.79 73.27 25.25
C GLN A 319 -8.14 72.33 24.22
N GLU A 320 -7.00 72.71 23.63
CA GLU A 320 -6.25 71.85 22.71
C GLU A 320 -5.86 70.52 23.36
N ARG A 321 -5.38 70.52 24.63
CA ARG A 321 -5.09 69.29 25.36
C ARG A 321 -6.33 68.46 25.64
N ARG A 322 -7.48 69.09 25.92
CA ARG A 322 -8.77 68.40 26.15
C ARG A 322 -9.29 67.77 24.87
N GLU A 323 -9.24 68.48 23.75
CA GLU A 323 -9.60 67.96 22.43
C GLU A 323 -8.66 66.83 22.01
N ASN A 324 -7.35 66.98 22.22
CA ASN A 324 -6.37 65.91 21.99
C ASN A 324 -6.65 64.69 22.88
N HIS A 325 -7.03 64.90 24.14
CA HIS A 325 -7.39 63.81 25.04
C HIS A 325 -8.67 63.10 24.57
N GLN A 326 -9.71 63.82 24.17
CA GLN A 326 -10.93 63.24 23.59
C GLN A 326 -10.64 62.47 22.29
N ASN A 327 -9.78 63.01 21.42
CA ASN A 327 -9.36 62.31 20.20
C ASN A 327 -8.55 61.04 20.51
N LEU A 328 -7.71 61.08 21.55
CA LEU A 328 -6.98 59.90 22.03
C LEU A 328 -7.92 58.86 22.63
N GLU A 329 -8.93 59.27 23.41
CA GLU A 329 -9.96 58.37 23.93
C GLU A 329 -10.76 57.73 22.79
N GLN A 330 -11.18 58.50 21.79
CA GLN A 330 -11.86 57.97 20.61
C GLN A 330 -10.99 57.01 19.81
N SER A 331 -9.70 57.34 19.60
CA SER A 331 -8.74 56.44 18.95
C SER A 331 -8.51 55.17 19.76
N MET A 332 -8.43 55.27 21.08
CA MET A 332 -8.32 54.12 21.99
C MET A 332 -9.57 53.22 21.91
N GLU A 333 -10.77 53.81 21.86
CA GLU A 333 -12.04 53.09 21.70
C GLU A 333 -12.08 52.38 20.34
N GLN A 334 -11.67 53.05 19.25
CA GLN A 334 -11.58 52.48 17.91
C GLN A 334 -10.58 51.32 17.84
N LEU A 335 -9.41 51.46 18.47
CA LEU A 335 -8.40 50.40 18.54
C LEU A 335 -8.90 49.21 19.36
N LYS A 336 -9.60 49.43 20.48
CA LYS A 336 -10.26 48.36 21.25
C LYS A 336 -11.28 47.61 20.40
N ALA A 337 -12.14 48.33 19.68
CA ALA A 337 -13.14 47.74 18.79
C ALA A 337 -12.48 46.95 17.64
N ALA A 338 -11.38 47.45 17.05
CA ALA A 338 -10.62 46.76 16.02
C ALA A 338 -9.97 45.46 16.55
N ILE A 339 -9.41 45.49 17.76
CA ILE A 339 -8.85 44.30 18.42
C ILE A 339 -9.94 43.25 18.66
N GLU A 340 -11.12 43.65 19.12
CA GLU A 340 -12.25 42.73 19.32
C GLU A 340 -12.75 42.13 18.00
N ALA A 341 -12.83 42.93 16.93
CA ALA A 341 -13.17 42.46 15.60
C ALA A 341 -12.16 41.44 15.07
N GLN A 342 -10.85 41.71 15.23
CA GLN A 342 -9.79 40.78 14.86
C GLN A 342 -9.82 39.48 15.68
N LYS A 343 -10.12 39.56 16.99
CA LYS A 343 -10.32 38.36 17.83
C LYS A 343 -11.52 37.53 17.37
N LYS A 344 -12.64 38.17 17.02
CA LYS A 344 -13.80 37.47 16.44
C LYS A 344 -13.43 36.80 15.12
N ASN A 345 -12.70 37.50 14.25
CA ASN A 345 -12.27 36.95 12.96
C ASN A 345 -11.28 35.79 13.11
N LYS A 346 -10.33 35.88 14.05
CA LYS A 346 -9.44 34.76 14.40
C LYS A 346 -10.25 33.55 14.88
N ASN A 347 -11.24 33.75 15.74
CA ASN A 347 -12.09 32.67 16.24
C ASN A 347 -12.95 32.03 15.13
N THR A 348 -13.48 32.83 14.19
CA THR A 348 -14.22 32.30 13.04
C THR A 348 -13.30 31.54 12.09
N LEU A 349 -12.12 32.06 11.78
CA LEU A 349 -11.12 31.34 10.99
C LEU A 349 -10.67 30.06 11.68
N GLN A 350 -10.48 30.05 13.00
CA GLN A 350 -10.10 28.85 13.75
C GLN A 350 -11.21 27.79 13.74
N LYS A 351 -12.48 28.21 13.84
CA LYS A 351 -13.64 27.31 13.67
C LYS A 351 -13.73 26.78 12.23
N ASN A 352 -13.53 27.64 11.23
CA ASN A 352 -13.54 27.26 9.82
C ASN A 352 -12.38 26.31 9.49
N TRP A 353 -11.19 26.56 10.05
CA TRP A 353 -10.04 25.68 9.94
C TRP A 353 -10.30 24.34 10.62
N GLY A 354 -10.87 24.35 11.84
CA GLY A 354 -11.27 23.12 12.53
C GLY A 354 -12.27 22.31 11.72
N THR A 355 -13.33 22.94 11.21
CA THR A 355 -14.33 22.25 10.37
C THR A 355 -13.76 21.79 9.03
N ALA A 356 -12.88 22.55 8.40
CA ALA A 356 -12.15 22.13 7.20
C ALA A 356 -11.23 20.95 7.49
N ASN A 357 -10.53 20.94 8.63
CA ASN A 357 -9.65 19.86 9.05
C ASN A 357 -10.44 18.59 9.44
N TYR A 358 -11.62 18.74 10.05
CA TYR A 358 -12.56 17.63 10.28
C TYR A 358 -13.13 17.09 8.96
N LYS A 359 -13.53 17.96 8.02
CA LYS A 359 -14.04 17.56 6.69
C LYS A 359 -12.96 16.96 5.79
N ALA A 360 -11.72 17.40 5.90
CA ALA A 360 -10.59 16.87 5.15
C ALA A 360 -10.00 15.58 5.76
N GLY A 361 -10.59 15.05 6.84
CA GLY A 361 -10.12 13.82 7.48
C GLY A 361 -8.75 13.99 8.12
N GLY A 362 -8.64 14.83 9.15
CA GLY A 362 -7.39 15.17 9.85
C GLY A 362 -6.52 14.01 10.34
N ALA A 363 -7.04 12.78 10.41
CA ALA A 363 -6.23 11.58 10.67
C ALA A 363 -5.53 11.02 9.42
N MET A 364 -6.10 11.17 8.22
CA MET A 364 -5.54 10.64 6.97
C MET A 364 -4.56 11.60 6.30
N VAL A 365 -4.74 12.91 6.44
CA VAL A 365 -3.81 13.88 5.84
C VAL A 365 -2.46 13.90 6.57
N SER A 366 -2.43 13.83 7.91
CA SER A 366 -1.18 13.76 8.67
C SER A 366 -0.36 12.48 8.34
N ALA A 367 -1.04 11.35 8.19
CA ALA A 367 -0.41 10.08 7.80
C ALA A 367 0.09 10.09 6.34
N ARG A 368 -0.60 10.81 5.44
CA ARG A 368 -0.19 10.95 4.03
C ARG A 368 0.99 11.90 3.89
N THR A 369 1.00 13.03 4.60
CA THR A 369 2.12 14.00 4.55
C THR A 369 3.39 13.42 5.20
N THR A 370 3.26 12.62 6.27
CA THR A 370 4.41 11.94 6.88
C THR A 370 4.94 10.77 6.04
N ARG A 371 4.10 10.06 5.27
CA ARG A 371 4.56 9.08 4.27
C ARG A 371 5.24 9.76 3.08
N GLN A 372 4.65 10.83 2.55
CA GLN A 372 5.19 11.56 1.40
C GLN A 372 6.56 12.19 1.71
N ALA A 373 6.71 12.80 2.90
CA ALA A 373 8.01 13.33 3.34
C ALA A 373 9.08 12.25 3.58
N ARG A 374 8.67 10.99 3.79
CA ARG A 374 9.57 9.85 3.96
C ARG A 374 10.01 9.28 2.61
N ASP A 375 9.13 9.31 1.61
CA ASP A 375 9.42 8.88 0.25
C ASP A 375 10.25 9.93 -0.50
N ASP A 376 10.02 11.22 -0.27
CA ASP A 376 10.85 12.30 -0.84
C ASP A 376 12.29 12.27 -0.30
N ARG A 377 12.49 11.90 0.98
CA ARG A 377 13.83 11.69 1.54
C ARG A 377 14.54 10.43 1.00
N ARG A 378 13.80 9.42 0.53
CA ARG A 378 14.39 8.25 -0.13
C ARG A 378 14.84 8.58 -1.54
N ARG A 379 14.08 9.39 -2.28
CA ARG A 379 14.43 9.81 -3.66
C ARG A 379 15.62 10.76 -3.72
N VAL A 380 15.75 11.70 -2.79
CA VAL A 380 16.89 12.63 -2.77
C VAL A 380 18.22 11.94 -2.37
N GLY A 381 18.17 10.73 -1.79
CA GLY A 381 19.36 9.96 -1.43
C GLY A 381 19.93 9.07 -2.55
N GLU A 382 19.28 8.97 -3.71
CA GLU A 382 19.69 8.10 -4.82
C GLU A 382 20.17 8.86 -6.07
N GLU A 383 20.15 10.20 -6.09
CA GLU A 383 20.49 11.01 -7.28
C GLU A 383 21.70 11.95 -7.09
N HIS A 384 22.65 11.62 -6.19
CA HIS A 384 23.84 12.44 -5.98
C HIS A 384 25.13 11.64 -5.83
N GLU A 385 25.41 10.78 -6.82
CA GLU A 385 26.76 10.36 -7.19
C GLU A 385 26.88 10.57 -8.71
N ASP A 386 28.03 11.09 -9.15
CA ASP A 386 28.41 11.43 -10.54
C ASP A 386 28.12 12.86 -11.02
N ASP A 387 28.91 13.83 -10.54
CA ASP A 387 29.73 14.69 -11.40
C ASP A 387 30.42 15.77 -10.56
N ASP A 388 31.75 15.70 -10.43
CA ASP A 388 32.58 16.90 -10.25
C ASP A 388 34.06 16.61 -10.54
N ASN A 389 34.43 16.84 -11.80
CA ASN A 389 35.81 16.98 -12.24
C ASN A 389 35.87 18.09 -13.28
N HIS A 390 36.29 19.31 -12.91
CA HIS A 390 37.27 20.15 -13.63
C HIS A 390 37.46 21.54 -12.98
N ASN A 391 38.55 21.64 -12.22
CA ASN A 391 39.68 22.56 -12.40
C ASN A 391 39.49 24.02 -12.91
N ASN A 392 39.98 24.93 -12.06
CA ASN A 392 40.85 26.09 -12.30
C ASN A 392 40.34 27.47 -12.83
N ASN A 393 40.39 28.42 -11.88
CA ASN A 393 41.30 29.58 -11.86
C ASN A 393 41.03 30.79 -12.79
N THR A 394 40.69 31.95 -12.22
CA THR A 394 41.23 33.28 -12.59
C THR A 394 40.99 34.33 -11.47
N THR A 395 42.01 34.50 -10.63
CA THR A 395 42.68 35.74 -10.18
C THR A 395 42.08 37.16 -10.38
N VAL A 396 42.27 37.99 -9.31
CA VAL A 396 42.60 39.46 -9.26
C VAL A 396 41.38 40.41 -9.34
N ASN A 397 41.07 41.34 -8.41
CA ASN A 397 41.85 42.10 -7.41
C ASN A 397 40.96 42.70 -6.27
N PRO A 398 41.57 43.20 -5.17
CA PRO A 398 40.93 43.63 -3.91
C PRO A 398 40.76 45.17 -3.81
N ILE A 399 39.94 45.67 -2.86
CA ILE A 399 40.10 47.00 -2.20
C ILE A 399 39.04 47.24 -1.08
N LEU A 400 39.56 47.65 0.09
CA LEU A 400 38.95 48.25 1.32
C LEU A 400 37.93 47.40 2.12
N ASP A 401 38.25 46.85 3.30
CA ASP A 401 38.68 47.46 4.59
C ASP A 401 37.66 48.45 5.19
N THR A 402 36.82 47.94 6.10
CA THR A 402 36.50 48.61 7.37
C THR A 402 36.12 47.57 8.43
N THR A 403 37.06 47.38 9.35
CA THR A 403 36.93 46.82 10.69
C THR A 403 35.70 47.29 11.49
N ARG A 404 35.04 46.35 12.22
CA ARG A 404 34.72 46.50 13.66
C ARG A 404 34.07 45.28 14.31
N ASP A 405 34.76 44.77 15.32
CA ASP A 405 34.28 44.28 16.61
C ASP A 405 33.06 43.34 16.69
N TYR A 406 33.33 42.03 16.79
CA TYR A 406 32.61 41.14 17.71
C TYR A 406 33.58 40.15 18.36
N ARG A 407 34.11 40.55 19.53
CA ARG A 407 34.95 39.73 20.38
C ARG A 407 34.15 39.21 21.57
N LEU A 408 33.14 38.37 21.33
CA LEU A 408 32.45 37.58 22.36
C LEU A 408 31.89 36.30 21.73
N LEU A 409 32.58 35.17 21.93
CA LEU A 409 32.11 33.77 21.99
C LEU A 409 33.25 32.79 21.62
N PRO A 410 34.09 32.34 22.58
CA PRO A 410 35.17 31.39 22.30
C PRO A 410 34.76 29.90 22.38
N GLU A 411 33.47 29.55 22.49
CA GLU A 411 33.06 28.15 22.74
C GLU A 411 32.43 27.40 21.55
N ARG A 412 31.98 28.09 20.50
CA ARG A 412 31.39 27.42 19.30
C ARG A 412 32.30 26.46 18.52
N PRO A 413 33.62 26.70 18.37
CA PRO A 413 34.46 25.82 17.55
C PRO A 413 34.69 24.42 18.16
N ARG A 414 34.43 24.24 19.47
CA ARG A 414 34.62 22.94 20.13
C ARG A 414 33.42 22.01 19.96
N GLU A 415 32.21 22.56 19.90
CA GLU A 415 30.98 21.79 19.69
C GLU A 415 30.88 21.32 18.22
N GLU A 416 31.28 22.16 17.26
CA GLU A 416 31.33 21.76 15.85
C GLU A 416 32.37 20.65 15.62
N GLY A 417 33.51 20.68 16.30
CA GLY A 417 34.51 19.62 16.24
C GLY A 417 34.01 18.28 16.82
N GLN A 418 33.25 18.32 17.91
CA GLN A 418 32.65 17.11 18.51
C GLN A 418 31.58 16.50 17.62
N VAL A 419 30.72 17.32 17.02
CA VAL A 419 29.67 16.82 16.11
C VAL A 419 30.30 16.20 14.85
N VAL A 420 31.37 16.78 14.32
CA VAL A 420 32.09 16.20 13.16
C VAL A 420 32.78 14.88 13.52
N GLU A 421 33.35 14.77 14.72
CA GLU A 421 33.99 13.54 15.17
C GLU A 421 32.98 12.43 15.49
N GLU A 422 31.84 12.77 16.10
CA GLU A 422 30.71 11.85 16.30
C GLU A 422 30.16 11.35 14.96
N PHE A 423 30.08 12.23 13.96
CA PHE A 423 29.64 11.86 12.61
C PHE A 423 30.64 10.92 11.92
N ARG A 424 31.95 11.16 12.08
CA ARG A 424 33.01 10.25 11.59
C ARG A 424 32.93 8.88 12.26
N GLN A 425 32.74 8.85 13.57
CA GLN A 425 32.61 7.60 14.31
C GLN A 425 31.38 6.79 13.84
N HIS A 426 30.27 7.48 13.58
CA HIS A 426 29.06 6.85 13.05
C HIS A 426 29.23 6.29 11.63
N LEU A 427 30.02 6.93 10.77
CA LEU A 427 30.36 6.40 9.45
C LEU A 427 31.22 5.13 9.55
N ILE A 428 32.22 5.12 10.44
CA ILE A 428 33.07 3.94 10.70
C ILE A 428 32.24 2.76 11.20
N ASP A 429 31.32 2.99 12.14
CA ASP A 429 30.44 1.95 12.68
C ASP A 429 29.49 1.39 11.61
N ARG A 430 29.00 2.24 10.69
CA ARG A 430 28.14 1.83 9.59
C ARG A 430 28.90 0.97 8.58
N ASP A 431 30.13 1.32 8.24
CA ASP A 431 30.98 0.52 7.35
C ASP A 431 31.34 -0.84 7.97
N ALA A 432 31.58 -0.88 9.28
CA ALA A 432 31.79 -2.14 10.01
C ALA A 432 30.56 -3.05 9.94
N ARG A 433 29.35 -2.50 10.13
CA ARG A 433 28.09 -3.26 10.00
C ARG A 433 27.83 -3.73 8.57
N LEU A 434 28.16 -2.92 7.57
CA LEU A 434 28.02 -3.33 6.17
C LEU A 434 28.97 -4.48 5.83
N LYS A 435 30.21 -4.46 6.31
CA LYS A 435 31.15 -5.57 6.16
C LYS A 435 30.68 -6.84 6.88
N GLU A 436 30.07 -6.71 8.06
CA GLU A 436 29.48 -7.85 8.78
C GLU A 436 28.28 -8.45 8.03
N MET A 437 27.41 -7.59 7.49
CA MET A 437 26.27 -8.01 6.66
C MET A 437 26.73 -8.67 5.35
N GLN A 438 27.78 -8.17 4.72
CA GLN A 438 28.35 -8.77 3.52
C GLN A 438 29.02 -10.11 3.84
N GLY A 439 29.75 -10.19 4.96
CA GLY A 439 30.32 -11.45 5.44
C GLY A 439 29.27 -12.50 5.83
N THR A 440 28.08 -12.09 6.29
CA THR A 440 26.97 -13.01 6.54
C THR A 440 26.23 -13.39 5.26
N HIS A 441 26.08 -12.47 4.32
CA HIS A 441 25.53 -12.75 2.99
C HIS A 441 26.40 -13.75 2.21
N ASP A 442 27.72 -13.55 2.21
CA ASP A 442 28.66 -14.45 1.52
C ASP A 442 28.74 -15.83 2.19
N LYS A 443 28.49 -15.91 3.50
CA LYS A 443 28.36 -17.19 4.22
C LYS A 443 27.00 -17.87 4.04
N SER A 444 25.97 -17.13 3.67
CA SER A 444 24.58 -17.63 3.55
C SER A 444 24.12 -17.83 2.10
N SER A 445 24.89 -17.38 1.10
CA SER A 445 24.66 -17.70 -0.31
C SER A 445 25.40 -19.00 -0.66
N PRO A 446 24.71 -20.15 -0.84
CA PRO A 446 25.33 -21.32 -1.42
C PRO A 446 25.51 -21.06 -2.91
N SER A 447 26.75 -20.97 -3.39
CA SER A 447 27.05 -20.79 -4.80
C SER A 447 26.47 -21.95 -5.62
N SER A 448 25.31 -21.72 -6.25
CA SER A 448 24.75 -22.65 -7.22
C SER A 448 24.06 -21.90 -8.35
N TRP A 449 24.88 -21.40 -9.27
CA TRP A 449 24.48 -21.24 -10.67
C TRP A 449 25.64 -21.76 -11.52
N PRO A 450 25.49 -22.86 -12.28
CA PRO A 450 26.44 -23.23 -13.31
C PRO A 450 26.12 -22.48 -14.59
N THR A 451 27.07 -21.68 -15.04
CA THR A 451 27.12 -21.06 -16.37
C THR A 451 27.14 -22.14 -17.45
N ALA A 452 26.18 -22.08 -18.36
CA ALA A 452 26.11 -22.92 -19.54
C ALA A 452 27.26 -22.61 -20.52
N ARG A 453 28.00 -23.65 -20.92
CA ARG A 453 28.79 -23.64 -22.16
C ARG A 453 28.76 -25.01 -22.84
N SER A 454 28.28 -24.96 -24.08
CA SER A 454 28.29 -25.95 -25.16
C SER A 454 29.48 -26.92 -25.21
N ALA A 455 29.21 -28.23 -25.36
CA ALA A 455 29.76 -29.07 -26.44
C ALA A 455 29.22 -30.52 -26.40
N TYR A 456 29.06 -31.07 -27.60
CA TYR A 456 28.67 -32.43 -27.96
C TYR A 456 29.44 -33.57 -27.24
N SER A 457 28.74 -34.66 -26.91
CA SER A 457 29.00 -36.04 -27.39
C SER A 457 28.62 -37.13 -26.38
N THR A 458 28.01 -38.18 -26.92
CA THR A 458 28.03 -39.60 -26.49
C THR A 458 27.51 -40.01 -25.11
N TRP A 459 26.49 -40.88 -25.15
CA TRP A 459 26.06 -41.78 -24.08
C TRP A 459 27.22 -42.67 -23.61
N PRO A 460 27.23 -43.11 -22.34
CA PRO A 460 26.93 -44.53 -22.10
C PRO A 460 26.17 -44.86 -20.80
N THR A 461 25.45 -45.98 -20.88
CA THR A 461 24.99 -46.88 -19.81
C THR A 461 26.05 -47.23 -18.77
N SER A 462 25.70 -47.16 -17.48
CA SER A 462 25.89 -48.24 -16.47
C SER A 462 25.63 -47.75 -15.04
N SER A 463 24.86 -48.52 -14.26
CA SER A 463 24.82 -48.50 -12.79
C SER A 463 26.22 -48.69 -12.18
N PRO A 464 26.45 -48.26 -10.92
CA PRO A 464 26.34 -49.24 -9.83
C PRO A 464 25.85 -48.70 -8.46
N SER A 465 25.41 -49.68 -7.67
CA SER A 465 25.24 -49.72 -6.21
C SER A 465 26.39 -49.10 -5.39
N ALA A 466 26.05 -48.35 -4.34
CA ALA A 466 26.55 -48.58 -2.98
C ALA A 466 25.84 -47.68 -1.93
N THR A 467 25.23 -48.34 -0.94
CA THR A 467 25.24 -48.05 0.51
C THR A 467 25.93 -46.77 0.99
N THR A 468 25.29 -46.02 1.90
CA THR A 468 25.75 -45.83 3.32
C THR A 468 24.83 -44.89 4.12
N SER A 469 24.26 -45.48 5.17
CA SER A 469 23.99 -44.98 6.53
C SER A 469 22.91 -43.93 6.82
N TRP A 470 22.02 -44.40 7.69
CA TRP A 470 21.14 -43.67 8.58
C TRP A 470 21.93 -42.84 9.61
N THR A 471 21.48 -41.61 9.86
CA THR A 471 21.53 -41.05 11.22
C THR A 471 20.21 -40.33 11.52
N ASN A 472 19.45 -40.92 12.43
CA ASN A 472 18.28 -40.33 13.06
C ASN A 472 18.70 -39.09 13.86
N LYS A 473 18.00 -37.97 13.67
CA LYS A 473 17.94 -36.89 14.67
C LYS A 473 16.50 -36.62 15.05
N THR A 474 16.17 -37.19 16.20
CA THR A 474 15.05 -36.90 17.09
C THR A 474 14.86 -35.39 17.24
N ILE A 475 13.72 -34.86 16.82
CA ILE A 475 13.23 -33.56 17.28
C ILE A 475 12.01 -33.82 18.15
N THR A 476 12.25 -33.67 19.45
CA THR A 476 11.30 -33.76 20.55
C THR A 476 10.23 -32.68 20.40
N VAL A 477 8.98 -33.11 20.23
CA VAL A 477 7.79 -32.29 20.37
C VAL A 477 7.59 -31.99 21.86
N ILE A 478 7.72 -30.71 22.25
CA ILE A 478 7.26 -30.22 23.56
C ILE A 478 5.99 -29.43 23.33
N ILE A 479 4.88 -30.04 23.76
CA ILE A 479 3.56 -29.41 23.90
C ILE A 479 3.61 -28.55 25.17
N ILE A 480 3.44 -27.24 25.04
CA ILE A 480 3.03 -26.37 26.16
C ILE A 480 1.64 -25.84 25.84
N ILE A 481 0.66 -26.46 26.50
CA ILE A 481 -0.68 -25.92 26.69
C ILE A 481 -0.53 -24.78 27.70
N ASN A 482 -0.99 -23.58 27.37
CA ASN A 482 -1.18 -22.53 28.36
C ASN A 482 -2.59 -21.97 28.25
N GLU A 483 -3.29 -22.06 29.38
CA GLU A 483 -4.67 -21.67 29.58
C GLU A 483 -4.86 -20.14 29.61
N ARG A 484 -6.07 -19.74 29.22
CA ARG A 484 -6.57 -18.37 29.15
C ARG A 484 -6.67 -17.71 30.53
N LYS A 485 -6.49 -16.38 30.57
CA LYS A 485 -7.37 -15.49 31.35
C LYS A 485 -7.73 -14.23 30.58
N LEU A 486 -9.04 -14.01 30.56
CA LEU A 486 -9.81 -12.92 29.94
C LEU A 486 -9.41 -11.53 30.47
N LEU A 487 -9.39 -10.53 29.59
CA LEU A 487 -9.99 -9.21 29.85
C LEU A 487 -10.49 -8.61 28.53
N SER A 488 -11.74 -8.15 28.58
CA SER A 488 -12.58 -7.67 27.48
C SER A 488 -12.32 -6.20 27.14
N ILE A 489 -12.08 -5.86 25.86
CA ILE A 489 -12.41 -4.54 25.28
C ILE A 489 -12.87 -4.78 23.83
N GLY A 490 -14.04 -4.25 23.49
CA GLY A 490 -14.78 -4.54 22.26
C GLY A 490 -14.12 -4.02 20.98
N VAL A 491 -14.04 -4.90 19.98
CA VAL A 491 -13.70 -4.57 18.59
C VAL A 491 -14.64 -5.35 17.65
N SER A 492 -15.09 -4.67 16.60
CA SER A 492 -16.11 -5.03 15.61
C SER A 492 -15.97 -6.42 14.94
N PRO A 493 -17.07 -7.02 14.45
CA PRO A 493 -17.15 -8.45 14.12
C PRO A 493 -16.59 -8.85 12.74
N THR A 494 -16.03 -7.92 11.97
CA THR A 494 -15.56 -8.20 10.60
C THR A 494 -14.12 -8.72 10.52
N LEU A 495 -13.29 -8.47 11.54
CA LEU A 495 -11.88 -8.89 11.51
C LEU A 495 -11.66 -10.33 12.02
N ALA A 496 -12.53 -10.82 12.90
CA ALA A 496 -12.43 -12.19 13.46
C ALA A 496 -12.76 -13.29 12.42
N ALA A 497 -13.56 -12.97 11.40
CA ALA A 497 -13.91 -13.90 10.32
C ALA A 497 -12.79 -14.10 9.29
N ALA A 498 -11.89 -13.11 9.15
CA ALA A 498 -10.74 -13.19 8.23
C ALA A 498 -9.63 -14.11 8.79
N THR A 499 -9.44 -14.11 10.12
CA THR A 499 -8.46 -15.01 10.76
C THR A 499 -8.92 -16.46 10.73
N THR A 500 -10.20 -16.75 10.99
CA THR A 500 -10.74 -18.12 10.97
C THR A 500 -10.76 -18.72 9.56
N THR A 501 -10.98 -17.91 8.52
CA THR A 501 -10.87 -18.37 7.13
C THR A 501 -9.43 -18.63 6.73
N SER A 502 -8.47 -17.80 7.17
CA SER A 502 -7.04 -18.07 6.92
C SER A 502 -6.54 -19.33 7.62
N ASP A 503 -7.02 -19.59 8.84
CA ASP A 503 -6.67 -20.81 9.61
C ASP A 503 -7.31 -22.05 9.00
N LEU A 504 -8.53 -21.95 8.47
CA LEU A 504 -9.18 -23.03 7.73
C LEU A 504 -8.43 -23.34 6.43
N LEU A 505 -8.02 -22.31 5.68
CA LEU A 505 -7.25 -22.47 4.44
C LEU A 505 -5.89 -23.11 4.71
N ARG A 506 -5.18 -22.72 5.78
CA ARG A 506 -3.93 -23.40 6.20
C ARG A 506 -4.15 -24.84 6.64
N SER A 507 -5.27 -25.13 7.31
CA SER A 507 -5.62 -26.52 7.68
C SER A 507 -5.95 -27.37 6.45
N CYS A 508 -6.63 -26.80 5.45
CA CYS A 508 -6.88 -27.46 4.17
C CYS A 508 -5.59 -27.68 3.38
N GLU A 509 -4.69 -26.69 3.34
CA GLU A 509 -3.37 -26.79 2.71
C GLU A 509 -2.52 -27.90 3.33
N ALA A 510 -2.44 -27.96 4.67
CA ALA A 510 -1.71 -29.03 5.36
C ALA A 510 -2.31 -30.43 5.09
N LYS A 511 -3.64 -30.55 5.01
CA LYS A 511 -4.30 -31.82 4.67
C LYS A 511 -4.06 -32.22 3.20
N LEU A 512 -4.03 -31.26 2.28
CA LEU A 512 -3.72 -31.52 0.87
C LEU A 512 -2.26 -31.94 0.68
N SER A 513 -1.32 -31.35 1.42
CA SER A 513 0.09 -31.81 1.42
C SER A 513 0.24 -33.24 1.93
N ILE A 514 -0.47 -33.62 3.00
CA ILE A 514 -0.43 -35.01 3.50
C ILE A 514 -1.04 -35.97 2.47
N LEU A 515 -2.15 -35.60 1.83
CA LEU A 515 -2.74 -36.41 0.76
C LEU A 515 -1.83 -36.54 -0.47
N GLN A 516 -1.08 -35.49 -0.81
CA GLN A 516 -0.09 -35.53 -1.90
C GLN A 516 1.13 -36.40 -1.56
N GLU A 517 1.45 -36.57 -0.27
CA GLU A 517 2.56 -37.42 0.18
C GLU A 517 2.15 -38.89 0.33
N GLU A 518 0.86 -39.16 0.58
CA GLU A 518 0.32 -40.52 0.76
C GLU A 518 -0.24 -41.16 -0.52
N LEU A 519 -0.61 -40.39 -1.55
CA LEU A 519 -1.12 -40.91 -2.82
C LEU A 519 0.00 -41.15 -3.83
N SER A 520 0.04 -42.34 -4.42
CA SER A 520 0.95 -42.64 -5.53
C SER A 520 0.62 -41.79 -6.77
N GLU A 521 1.61 -41.53 -7.62
CA GLU A 521 1.45 -40.71 -8.83
C GLU A 521 0.38 -41.29 -9.78
N GLU A 522 0.15 -42.60 -9.71
CA GLU A 522 -0.90 -43.34 -10.43
C GLU A 522 -2.31 -43.04 -9.89
N GLU A 523 -2.48 -43.00 -8.56
CA GLU A 523 -3.77 -42.68 -7.91
C GLU A 523 -4.13 -41.19 -8.05
N LEU A 524 -3.13 -40.30 -8.11
CA LEU A 524 -3.30 -38.88 -8.43
C LEU A 524 -3.80 -38.67 -9.86
N ALA A 525 -3.31 -39.45 -10.82
CA ALA A 525 -3.79 -39.42 -12.21
C ALA A 525 -5.22 -39.97 -12.34
N GLU A 526 -5.57 -41.02 -11.59
CA GLU A 526 -6.93 -41.58 -11.57
C GLU A 526 -7.93 -40.62 -10.92
N ALA A 527 -7.56 -39.97 -9.80
CA ALA A 527 -8.37 -38.94 -9.15
C ALA A 527 -8.60 -37.70 -10.02
N ALA A 528 -7.58 -37.26 -10.77
CA ALA A 528 -7.70 -36.14 -11.73
C ALA A 528 -8.63 -36.48 -12.91
N ASN A 529 -8.64 -37.73 -13.38
CA ASN A 529 -9.56 -38.22 -14.40
C ASN A 529 -11.02 -38.33 -13.88
N ILE A 530 -11.22 -38.65 -12.61
CA ILE A 530 -12.56 -38.65 -11.98
C ILE A 530 -13.08 -37.20 -11.78
N ALA A 531 -12.19 -36.27 -11.40
CA ALA A 531 -12.55 -34.86 -11.23
C ALA A 531 -12.89 -34.16 -12.56
N THR A 532 -12.25 -34.56 -13.66
CA THR A 532 -12.53 -34.00 -15.01
C THR A 532 -13.72 -34.67 -15.70
N SER A 533 -14.08 -35.90 -15.34
CA SER A 533 -15.25 -36.61 -15.88
C SER A 533 -16.56 -36.35 -15.11
N SER A 534 -16.49 -35.91 -13.85
CA SER A 534 -17.69 -35.55 -13.09
C SER A 534 -18.17 -34.14 -13.40
N ARG A 535 -19.21 -34.02 -14.23
CA ARG A 535 -20.01 -32.79 -14.37
C ARG A 535 -20.78 -32.54 -13.08
N ILE A 536 -20.14 -31.92 -12.10
CA ILE A 536 -20.81 -31.41 -10.90
C ILE A 536 -21.47 -30.08 -11.26
N ALA A 537 -22.80 -30.08 -11.35
CA ALA A 537 -23.58 -28.86 -11.44
C ALA A 537 -23.47 -28.08 -10.13
N MET A 538 -22.76 -26.95 -10.15
CA MET A 538 -22.67 -26.03 -9.02
C MET A 538 -24.05 -25.38 -8.77
N PRO A 539 -24.57 -25.36 -7.54
CA PRO A 539 -25.81 -24.66 -7.23
C PRO A 539 -25.60 -23.14 -7.39
N GLU A 540 -26.57 -22.48 -8.05
CA GLU A 540 -26.58 -21.04 -8.27
C GLU A 540 -26.51 -20.30 -6.93
N THR A 541 -25.46 -19.50 -6.75
CA THR A 541 -25.30 -18.63 -5.58
C THR A 541 -25.91 -17.26 -5.87
N ASN A 542 -26.77 -16.77 -4.97
CA ASN A 542 -27.48 -15.48 -5.05
C ASN A 542 -26.58 -14.24 -4.82
N VAL A 543 -25.35 -14.24 -5.32
CA VAL A 543 -24.45 -13.09 -5.21
C VAL A 543 -24.39 -12.38 -6.57
N ARG A 544 -25.14 -11.27 -6.68
CA ARG A 544 -25.21 -10.43 -7.87
C ARG A 544 -23.96 -9.56 -7.96
N VAL A 545 -22.96 -9.99 -8.71
CA VAL A 545 -21.83 -9.15 -9.15
C VAL A 545 -22.15 -8.57 -10.52
N PRO A 546 -22.11 -7.24 -10.74
CA PRO A 546 -22.37 -6.65 -12.05
C PRO A 546 -21.15 -6.87 -12.95
N ALA A 547 -21.23 -7.86 -13.86
CA ALA A 547 -20.23 -8.09 -14.88
C ALA A 547 -20.52 -7.25 -16.13
N LEU A 548 -19.55 -6.40 -16.46
CA LEU A 548 -19.44 -5.64 -17.69
C LEU A 548 -19.29 -6.59 -18.90
N ALA A 549 -20.24 -6.44 -19.83
CA ALA A 549 -20.23 -6.75 -21.27
C ALA A 549 -19.11 -7.66 -21.83
N LYS A 550 -19.48 -8.91 -22.15
CA LYS A 550 -18.99 -9.64 -23.32
C LYS A 550 -20.01 -9.48 -24.45
N LYS A 551 -19.78 -8.54 -25.36
CA LYS A 551 -20.31 -8.61 -26.73
C LYS A 551 -19.14 -9.05 -27.59
N LEU A 552 -19.23 -10.24 -28.17
CA LEU A 552 -18.67 -10.61 -29.48
C LEU A 552 -19.06 -12.07 -29.74
N TYR A 553 -19.53 -12.31 -30.98
CA TYR A 553 -20.04 -13.56 -31.57
C TYR A 553 -21.50 -13.92 -31.34
N THR A 554 -22.35 -13.50 -32.28
CA THR A 554 -23.13 -14.42 -33.12
C THR A 554 -23.42 -13.74 -34.46
N ASN A 555 -22.79 -14.24 -35.53
CA ASN A 555 -23.22 -14.02 -36.90
C ASN A 555 -24.27 -15.10 -37.20
N THR A 556 -25.52 -14.68 -37.42
CA THR A 556 -26.54 -15.52 -38.06
C THR A 556 -27.21 -14.68 -39.13
N ILE A 557 -27.07 -15.13 -40.37
CA ILE A 557 -27.71 -14.64 -41.58
C ILE A 557 -29.20 -15.00 -41.49
N HIS A 558 -30.08 -14.02 -41.69
CA HIS A 558 -31.38 -14.27 -42.31
C HIS A 558 -31.83 -13.01 -43.09
N GLU A 559 -32.05 -13.24 -44.38
CA GLU A 559 -32.68 -12.36 -45.36
C GLU A 559 -34.19 -12.24 -45.09
N GLU A 560 -34.77 -11.09 -45.45
CA GLU A 560 -36.15 -10.79 -45.90
C GLU A 560 -36.25 -9.25 -45.87
N GLU A 561 -36.21 -8.56 -47.02
CA GLU A 561 -37.34 -8.16 -47.89
C GLU A 561 -38.26 -7.09 -47.26
N ASP A 562 -38.87 -6.27 -48.13
CA ASP A 562 -39.70 -5.06 -47.92
C ASP A 562 -38.88 -3.75 -47.92
N ASP A 563 -38.66 -3.08 -49.05
CA ASP A 563 -39.65 -2.43 -49.93
C ASP A 563 -40.47 -1.39 -49.16
N ASP A 564 -40.03 -0.12 -49.21
CA ASP A 564 -40.93 1.04 -49.28
C ASP A 564 -40.12 2.29 -49.65
N SER A 565 -40.29 2.63 -50.92
CA SER A 565 -40.02 3.93 -51.52
C SER A 565 -40.82 5.04 -50.84
N GLU A 566 -40.20 6.19 -50.59
CA GLU A 566 -40.90 7.46 -50.76
C GLU A 566 -39.93 8.61 -51.05
N ASP A 567 -40.37 9.40 -52.03
CA ASP A 567 -39.76 10.55 -52.66
C ASP A 567 -39.40 11.68 -51.68
N ASP A 568 -38.30 12.39 -51.92
CA ASP A 568 -38.43 13.84 -52.08
C ASP A 568 -37.29 14.44 -52.92
N THR A 569 -37.72 15.13 -53.95
CA THR A 569 -36.95 15.72 -55.04
C THR A 569 -36.49 17.13 -54.70
N GLY A 570 -35.17 17.33 -54.56
CA GLY A 570 -34.55 18.64 -54.37
C GLY A 570 -33.64 19.02 -55.54
N ALA A 571 -34.24 19.44 -56.65
CA ALA A 571 -33.58 19.89 -57.86
C ALA A 571 -32.81 21.22 -57.67
N THR A 572 -31.51 21.27 -58.00
CA THR A 572 -30.89 22.46 -58.61
C THR A 572 -29.79 22.04 -59.58
N GLY A 573 -29.98 22.37 -60.85
CA GLY A 573 -29.08 22.04 -61.95
C GLY A 573 -27.93 23.02 -62.11
N GLY A 574 -26.78 22.49 -62.57
CA GLY A 574 -25.62 23.27 -62.98
C GLY A 574 -24.80 22.49 -64.02
N LYS A 575 -25.04 22.81 -65.30
CA LYS A 575 -24.42 22.23 -66.50
C LYS A 575 -22.89 22.46 -66.57
N LYS A 576 -22.12 21.42 -66.91
CA LYS A 576 -20.94 21.44 -67.82
C LYS A 576 -20.44 19.99 -68.03
N LYS A 577 -20.79 19.33 -69.14
CA LYS A 577 -20.08 19.19 -70.44
C LYS A 577 -18.74 18.44 -70.40
N GLY A 578 -18.74 17.28 -71.08
CA GLY A 578 -17.57 16.47 -71.48
C GLY A 578 -17.55 15.12 -70.74
N ASN A 579 -17.37 13.95 -71.35
CA ASN A 579 -17.13 13.55 -72.73
C ASN A 579 -17.41 12.03 -72.78
N ASN A 580 -18.03 11.55 -73.86
CA ASN A 580 -18.32 10.14 -74.09
C ASN A 580 -17.03 9.41 -74.55
N ASN A 581 -16.71 8.25 -73.98
CA ASN A 581 -16.33 7.09 -74.80
C ASN A 581 -16.46 5.77 -74.05
N ASN A 582 -17.03 4.79 -74.76
CA ASN A 582 -17.41 3.46 -74.32
C ASN A 582 -16.24 2.46 -74.27
N ASN A 583 -16.52 1.37 -73.54
CA ASN A 583 -16.30 -0.02 -73.95
C ASN A 583 -15.06 -0.76 -73.41
N THR A 584 -15.33 -1.70 -72.49
CA THR A 584 -14.73 -3.04 -72.22
C THR A 584 -14.78 -3.26 -70.70
N LYS A 585 -14.97 -4.42 -70.07
CA LYS A 585 -15.21 -5.82 -70.43
C LYS A 585 -15.32 -6.52 -69.05
N TYR A 586 -16.31 -7.38 -68.84
CA TYR A 586 -16.45 -8.14 -67.58
C TYR A 586 -15.19 -8.97 -67.31
N GLY A 587 -14.57 -8.78 -66.15
CA GLY A 587 -13.44 -9.57 -65.66
C GLY A 587 -12.98 -9.11 -64.27
N ASN A 588 -12.93 -10.07 -63.35
CA ASN A 588 -12.35 -10.01 -61.99
C ASN A 588 -13.04 -9.11 -60.96
N LEU A 589 -13.89 -9.75 -60.16
CA LEU A 589 -14.36 -9.27 -58.87
C LEU A 589 -13.41 -9.79 -57.76
N GLU A 590 -12.18 -9.29 -57.75
CA GLU A 590 -11.20 -9.44 -56.67
C GLU A 590 -10.25 -8.24 -56.76
N ASP A 591 -10.73 -7.08 -56.30
CA ASP A 591 -9.90 -5.94 -55.89
C ASP A 591 -10.83 -5.01 -55.10
N PHE A 592 -10.85 -5.20 -53.78
CA PHE A 592 -11.22 -4.11 -52.89
C PHE A 592 -10.23 -2.98 -53.18
N PRO A 593 -10.67 -1.75 -53.48
CA PRO A 593 -9.76 -0.64 -53.56
C PRO A 593 -9.23 -0.44 -52.14
N ASP A 594 -8.03 -0.94 -51.90
CA ASP A 594 -7.16 -0.44 -50.86
C ASP A 594 -7.06 1.07 -51.10
N ASN A 595 -7.93 1.83 -50.41
CA ASN A 595 -7.72 3.24 -50.11
C ASN A 595 -6.54 3.35 -49.11
N GLU A 596 -5.45 2.66 -49.43
CA GLU A 596 -4.15 2.88 -48.83
C GLU A 596 -3.84 4.35 -49.11
N ILE A 597 -3.71 5.09 -48.03
CA ILE A 597 -3.29 6.48 -48.04
C ILE A 597 -1.81 6.45 -48.43
N HIS A 598 -1.53 6.45 -49.74
CA HIS A 598 -0.20 6.17 -50.29
C HIS A 598 0.82 7.29 -50.04
N SER A 599 0.38 8.42 -49.47
CA SER A 599 1.25 9.56 -49.21
C SER A 599 1.04 10.15 -47.83
N ARG A 600 2.15 10.35 -47.10
CA ARG A 600 2.22 11.15 -45.86
C ARG A 600 1.55 12.52 -46.01
N TYR A 601 1.50 13.06 -47.23
CA TYR A 601 0.81 14.30 -47.53
C TYR A 601 -0.72 14.18 -47.41
N GLU A 602 -1.32 13.09 -47.90
CA GLU A 602 -2.77 12.88 -47.79
C GLU A 602 -3.22 12.67 -46.35
N LEU A 603 -2.42 11.95 -45.56
CA LEU A 603 -2.67 11.75 -44.12
C LEU A 603 -2.59 13.09 -43.37
N LYS A 604 -1.65 13.97 -43.76
CA LYS A 604 -1.56 15.34 -43.25
C LYS A 604 -2.77 16.19 -43.65
N MET A 605 -3.25 16.08 -44.88
CA MET A 605 -4.44 16.79 -45.36
C MET A 605 -5.71 16.32 -44.66
N MET A 606 -5.87 15.02 -44.44
CA MET A 606 -7.00 14.48 -43.65
C MET A 606 -6.93 14.94 -42.19
N SER A 607 -5.75 14.90 -41.57
CA SER A 607 -5.56 15.43 -40.22
C SER A 607 -5.94 16.91 -40.13
N GLN A 608 -5.47 17.75 -41.05
CA GLN A 608 -5.84 19.17 -41.10
C GLN A 608 -7.35 19.37 -41.31
N ALA A 609 -7.97 18.59 -42.20
CA ALA A 609 -9.41 18.66 -42.44
C ALA A 609 -10.23 18.25 -41.20
N THR A 610 -9.77 17.27 -40.42
CA THR A 610 -10.43 16.89 -39.15
C THR A 610 -10.30 17.98 -38.09
N VAL A 611 -9.13 18.61 -37.95
CA VAL A 611 -8.92 19.73 -37.03
C VAL A 611 -9.81 20.92 -37.41
N GLU A 612 -9.91 21.27 -38.70
CA GLU A 612 -10.79 22.35 -39.15
C GLU A 612 -12.28 22.08 -38.89
N ARG A 613 -12.72 20.82 -39.00
CA ARG A 613 -14.11 20.45 -38.66
C ARG A 613 -14.38 20.62 -37.17
N GLU A 614 -13.46 20.20 -36.30
CA GLU A 614 -13.58 20.36 -34.85
C GLU A 614 -13.52 21.83 -34.43
N GLU A 615 -12.65 22.64 -35.02
CA GLU A 615 -12.63 24.09 -34.79
C GLU A 615 -13.95 24.76 -35.20
N LYS A 616 -14.51 24.40 -36.35
CA LYS A 616 -15.82 24.91 -36.79
C LYS A 616 -16.94 24.50 -35.84
N LYS A 617 -16.88 23.28 -35.30
CA LYS A 617 -17.83 22.78 -34.30
C LYS A 617 -17.69 23.53 -32.97
N ALA A 618 -16.47 23.76 -32.50
CA ALA A 618 -16.19 24.56 -31.31
C ALA A 618 -16.64 26.03 -31.45
N LYS A 619 -16.40 26.64 -32.61
CA LYS A 619 -16.88 28.00 -32.92
C LYS A 619 -18.42 28.08 -32.92
N LYS A 620 -19.11 27.07 -33.47
CA LYS A 620 -20.58 27.00 -33.40
C LYS A 620 -21.09 26.86 -31.97
N LEU A 621 -20.45 26.02 -31.14
CA LEU A 621 -20.79 25.88 -29.72
C LEU A 621 -20.57 27.18 -28.93
N LEU A 622 -19.48 27.89 -29.18
CA LEU A 622 -19.22 29.21 -28.58
C LEU A 622 -20.25 30.26 -29.01
N GLN A 623 -20.65 30.27 -30.29
CA GLN A 623 -21.72 31.15 -30.76
C GLN A 623 -23.06 30.78 -30.13
N GLN A 624 -23.34 29.50 -29.93
CA GLN A 624 -24.56 29.05 -29.26
C GLN A 624 -24.58 29.49 -27.80
N ARG A 625 -23.48 29.32 -27.05
CA ARG A 625 -23.36 29.84 -25.68
C ARG A 625 -23.54 31.36 -25.62
N ARG A 626 -22.93 32.11 -26.54
CA ARG A 626 -23.12 33.57 -26.59
C ARG A 626 -24.57 33.95 -26.86
N LYS A 627 -25.29 33.21 -27.72
CA LYS A 627 -26.73 33.44 -27.95
C LYS A 627 -27.55 33.14 -26.69
N GLU A 628 -27.24 32.06 -25.99
CA GLU A 628 -27.85 31.68 -24.71
C GLU A 628 -27.55 32.69 -23.59
N GLU A 629 -26.39 33.35 -23.59
CA GLU A 629 -26.03 34.40 -22.62
C GLU A 629 -26.71 35.76 -22.92
N THR A 630 -27.17 35.97 -24.16
CA THR A 630 -27.82 37.23 -24.59
C THR A 630 -29.35 37.20 -24.63
N MET A 631 -29.95 36.02 -24.47
CA MET A 631 -31.41 35.86 -24.27
C MET A 631 -31.71 35.72 -22.79
#